data_AF-A0A0T6BBV0-F1
#
_entry.id   AF-A0A0T6BBV0-F1
#
_cell.length_a   1.000
_cell.length_b   1.000
_cell.length_c   1.000
_cell.angle_alpha   90.00
_cell.angle_beta   90.00
_cell.angle_gamma   90.00
#
_symmetry.space_group_name_H-M   'P 1'
#
loop_
_entity.id
_entity.type
_entity.pdbx_description
1 polymer ?
#
loop_
_entity_poly.entity_id
_entity_poly.type
_entity_poly.pdbx_seq_one_letter_code
_entity_poly.pdbx_strand_id
1 'polypeptide(L)'
;NDRFVVWGLGMQTTFFFPTNTSNYKIITLQARSEDADMTREVFYKYIIGFLESAGLSGEDCLMRAICETAHTPFYVEKDNSLLEKIAHFIFTPSLSYQTDKRLIESYANKSTSSEFEDNLLYAEEMGKR
;
A
#
# COMPACT_ATOMS: atom_id res chain seq x y z
N ASN A 1 21.79 -19.26 -62.66
CA ASN A 1 20.33 -19.38 -62.40
C ASN A 1 20.24 -20.03 -61.04
N ASP A 2 20.44 -19.22 -60.01
CA ASP A 2 20.93 -19.76 -58.74
C ASP A 2 19.78 -19.90 -57.77
N ARG A 3 19.46 -21.15 -57.42
CA ARG A 3 18.43 -21.49 -56.45
C ARG A 3 19.11 -21.78 -55.12
N PHE A 4 18.77 -20.99 -54.11
CA PHE A 4 19.22 -21.19 -52.74
C PHE A 4 18.11 -21.89 -51.95
N VAL A 5 18.48 -22.95 -51.21
CA VAL A 5 17.57 -23.69 -50.33
C VAL A 5 17.94 -23.37 -48.89
N VAL A 6 16.99 -22.82 -48.14
CA VAL A 6 17.15 -22.44 -46.74
C VAL A 6 16.47 -23.50 -45.87
N TRP A 7 17.23 -24.10 -44.95
CA TRP A 7 16.70 -25.03 -43.95
C TRP A 7 16.62 -24.31 -42.60
N GLY A 8 15.45 -24.37 -41.95
CA GLY A 8 15.22 -23.79 -40.64
C GLY A 8 14.59 -24.82 -39.71
N LEU A 9 15.01 -24.82 -38.44
CA LEU A 9 14.37 -25.61 -37.39
C LEU A 9 13.25 -24.79 -36.77
N GLY A 10 12.01 -25.23 -36.95
CA GLY A 10 10.84 -24.66 -36.28
C GLY A 10 10.44 -25.53 -35.08
N MET A 11 10.33 -24.95 -33.90
CA MET A 11 9.66 -25.60 -32.77
C MET A 11 8.20 -25.13 -32.77
N GLN A 12 7.27 -26.05 -33.03
CA GLN A 12 5.83 -25.78 -32.89
C GLN A 12 5.34 -26.44 -31.60
N THR A 13 4.93 -25.64 -30.62
CA THR A 13 4.30 -26.14 -29.39
C THR A 13 2.79 -26.22 -29.61
N THR A 14 2.23 -27.43 -29.73
CA THR A 14 0.78 -27.62 -29.75
C THR A 14 0.27 -27.66 -28.32
N PHE A 15 -0.29 -26.54 -27.83
CA PHE A 15 -0.99 -26.53 -26.55
C PHE A 15 -2.34 -27.25 -26.73
N PHE A 16 -2.53 -28.37 -26.02
CA PHE A 16 -3.82 -29.07 -25.97
C PHE A 16 -4.78 -28.26 -25.10
N PHE A 17 -5.49 -27.32 -25.72
CA PHE A 17 -6.52 -26.56 -25.03
C PHE A 17 -7.74 -27.45 -24.78
N PRO A 18 -8.24 -27.54 -23.54
CA PRO A 18 -9.51 -28.18 -23.29
C PRO A 18 -10.60 -27.42 -24.05
N THR A 19 -11.37 -28.11 -24.88
CA THR A 19 -12.49 -27.52 -25.65
C THR A 19 -13.69 -27.16 -24.77
N ASN A 20 -13.62 -27.44 -23.47
CA ASN A 20 -14.66 -27.17 -22.51
C ASN A 20 -14.24 -26.08 -21.52
N THR A 21 -15.08 -25.06 -21.42
CA THR A 21 -14.93 -23.93 -20.50
C THR A 21 -15.01 -24.33 -19.04
N SER A 22 -15.49 -25.51 -18.64
CA SER A 22 -15.42 -25.92 -17.22
C SER A 22 -14.05 -26.44 -16.78
N ASN A 23 -13.13 -26.68 -17.73
CA ASN A 23 -11.83 -27.32 -17.49
C ASN A 23 -10.65 -26.33 -17.56
N TYR A 24 -10.91 -25.01 -17.60
CA TYR A 24 -9.84 -24.05 -17.36
C TYR A 24 -9.43 -24.13 -15.88
N LYS A 25 -8.14 -24.28 -15.60
CA LYS A 25 -7.59 -24.04 -14.27
C LYS A 25 -6.91 -22.69 -14.29
N ILE A 26 -7.45 -21.73 -13.57
CA ILE A 26 -6.80 -20.44 -13.39
C ILE A 26 -5.57 -20.67 -12.52
N ILE A 27 -4.38 -20.45 -13.07
CA ILE A 27 -3.16 -20.35 -12.26
C ILE A 27 -3.18 -18.97 -11.64
N THR A 28 -3.63 -18.88 -10.40
CA THR A 28 -3.54 -17.64 -9.62
C THR A 28 -2.10 -17.49 -9.14
N LEU A 29 -1.30 -16.74 -9.89
CA LEU A 29 -0.04 -16.23 -9.38
C LEU A 29 -0.40 -15.12 -8.37
N GLN A 30 -0.17 -15.37 -7.07
CA GLN A 30 -0.23 -14.31 -6.08
C GLN A 30 0.85 -13.28 -6.46
N ALA A 31 0.43 -12.12 -6.94
CA ALA A 31 1.33 -11.05 -7.40
C ALA A 31 2.11 -10.40 -6.25
N ARG A 32 1.74 -10.68 -5.00
CA ARG A 32 2.32 -10.10 -3.79
C ARG A 32 2.47 -11.19 -2.75
N SER A 33 3.69 -11.42 -2.26
CA SER A 33 3.91 -12.19 -1.04
C SER A 33 3.32 -11.41 0.13
N GLU A 34 2.52 -12.07 0.97
CA GLU A 34 1.96 -11.48 2.20
C GLU A 34 3.05 -10.87 3.10
N ASP A 35 4.28 -11.41 3.05
CA ASP A 35 5.45 -10.91 3.77
C ASP A 35 5.97 -9.53 3.29
N ALA A 36 5.49 -9.03 2.15
CA ALA A 36 5.90 -7.72 1.62
C ALA A 36 4.93 -6.58 2.00
N ASP A 37 3.93 -6.85 2.84
CA ASP A 37 3.02 -5.81 3.34
C ASP A 37 3.57 -5.22 4.65
N MET A 38 4.20 -4.05 4.55
CA MET A 38 4.60 -3.29 5.71
C MET A 38 3.35 -2.68 6.34
N THR A 39 3.05 -3.07 7.59
CA THR A 39 1.95 -2.44 8.32
C THR A 39 2.28 -0.98 8.61
N ARG A 40 1.24 -0.14 8.65
CA ARG A 40 1.41 1.29 8.91
C ARG A 40 2.00 1.55 10.30
N GLU A 41 1.68 0.71 11.28
CA GLU A 41 2.28 0.77 12.62
C GLU A 41 3.81 0.61 12.55
N VAL A 42 4.29 -0.37 11.78
CA VAL A 42 5.74 -0.58 11.57
C VAL A 42 6.36 0.65 10.89
N PHE A 43 5.68 1.22 9.91
CA PHE A 43 6.13 2.43 9.24
C PHE A 43 6.23 3.64 10.18
N TYR A 44 5.25 3.86 11.06
CA TYR A 44 5.33 4.94 12.06
C TYR A 44 6.41 4.72 13.10
N LYS A 45 6.66 3.47 13.52
CA LYS A 45 7.79 3.15 14.39
C LYS A 45 9.13 3.53 13.75
N TYR A 46 9.27 3.34 12.43
CA TYR A 46 10.45 3.82 11.71
C TYR A 46 10.56 5.35 11.72
N ILE A 47 9.46 6.07 11.53
CA ILE A 47 9.46 7.54 11.60
C ILE A 47 9.84 8.01 13.01
N ILE A 48 9.27 7.41 14.05
CA ILE A 48 9.59 7.72 15.44
C ILE A 48 11.08 7.51 15.70
N GLY A 49 11.62 6.33 15.36
CA GLY A 49 13.03 6.03 15.54
C GLY A 49 13.95 6.96 14.74
N PHE A 50 13.53 7.40 13.54
CA PHE A 50 14.24 8.40 12.77
C PHE A 50 14.27 9.77 13.46
N LEU A 51 13.12 10.24 13.96
CA LEU A 51 13.00 11.51 14.66
C LEU A 51 13.76 11.51 15.99
N GLU A 52 13.73 10.39 16.71
CA GLU A 52 14.54 10.18 17.92
C GLU A 52 16.04 10.21 17.62
N SER A 53 16.46 9.61 16.49
CA SER A 53 17.86 9.65 16.06
C SER A 53 18.32 11.07 15.69
N ALA A 54 17.38 11.94 15.31
CA ALA A 54 17.61 13.36 15.09
C ALA A 54 17.57 14.20 16.39
N GLY A 55 17.31 13.59 17.55
CA GLY A 55 17.23 14.26 18.85
C GLY A 55 15.88 14.89 19.17
N LEU A 56 14.82 14.54 18.44
CA LEU A 56 13.45 15.00 18.67
C LEU A 56 12.65 13.95 19.46
N SER A 57 11.59 14.39 20.15
CA SER A 57 10.59 13.49 20.72
C SER A 57 9.75 12.87 19.59
N GLY A 58 10.13 11.68 19.12
CA GLY A 58 9.61 11.10 17.88
C GLY A 58 8.10 10.89 17.86
N GLU A 59 7.53 10.40 18.96
CA GLU A 59 6.07 10.21 19.10
C GLU A 59 5.31 11.55 19.05
N ASP A 60 5.72 12.52 19.88
CA ASP A 60 5.08 13.84 19.90
C ASP A 60 5.20 14.56 18.56
N CYS A 61 6.35 14.46 17.90
CA CYS A 61 6.59 15.08 16.61
C CYS A 61 5.73 14.44 15.51
N LEU A 62 5.57 13.12 15.53
CA LEU A 62 4.68 12.41 14.61
C LEU A 62 3.21 12.84 14.82
N MET A 63 2.75 12.88 16.08
CA MET A 63 1.38 13.29 16.40
C MET A 63 1.10 14.74 15.99
N ARG A 64 2.07 15.64 16.19
CA ARG A 64 1.97 17.03 15.72
C ARG A 64 1.91 17.11 14.20
N ALA A 65 2.76 16.36 13.49
CA ALA A 65 2.75 16.33 12.04
C ALA A 65 1.38 15.87 11.51
N ILE A 66 0.79 14.83 12.09
CA ILE A 66 -0.55 14.35 11.71
C ILE A 66 -1.61 15.45 11.94
N CYS A 67 -1.61 16.07 13.12
CA CYS A 67 -2.54 17.16 13.43
C CYS A 67 -2.40 18.34 12.46
N GLU A 68 -1.17 18.78 12.19
CA GLU A 68 -0.87 19.89 11.26
C GLU A 68 -1.29 19.55 9.83
N THR A 69 -1.02 18.33 9.34
CA THR A 69 -1.44 17.91 8.00
C THR A 69 -2.95 17.75 7.85
N ALA A 70 -3.66 17.40 8.94
CA ALA A 70 -5.11 17.36 8.95
C ALA A 70 -5.73 18.78 8.89
N HIS A 71 -5.06 19.78 9.48
CA HIS A 71 -5.48 21.17 9.47
C HIS A 71 -5.13 21.88 8.15
N THR A 72 -3.90 21.74 7.69
CA THR A 72 -3.42 22.24 6.40
C THR A 72 -3.00 21.05 5.54
N PRO A 73 -3.91 20.50 4.72
CA PRO A 73 -3.53 19.46 3.78
C PRO A 73 -2.46 20.02 2.82
N PHE A 74 -1.52 19.17 2.41
CA PHE A 74 -0.54 19.53 1.40
C PHE A 74 -1.27 20.11 0.17
N TYR A 75 -0.87 21.32 -0.25
CA TYR A 75 -1.66 22.18 -1.13
C TYR A 75 -1.93 21.54 -2.51
N VAL A 76 -3.13 20.97 -2.66
CA VAL A 76 -3.65 20.26 -3.87
C VAL A 76 -4.02 21.21 -5.02
N GLU A 77 -3.24 22.26 -5.28
CA GLU A 77 -3.53 23.22 -6.35
C GLU A 77 -2.29 23.62 -7.14
N LYS A 78 -1.71 22.67 -7.89
CA LYS A 78 -1.39 22.80 -9.35
C LYS A 78 -0.42 21.76 -9.90
N ASP A 79 0.40 21.12 -9.07
CA ASP A 79 1.33 20.06 -9.50
C ASP A 79 1.33 18.91 -8.49
N ASN A 80 0.42 17.95 -8.71
CA ASN A 80 0.22 16.75 -7.90
C ASN A 80 1.46 15.84 -7.91
N SER A 81 2.49 16.19 -7.14
CA SER A 81 3.69 15.36 -7.02
C SER A 81 3.36 14.03 -6.36
N LEU A 82 4.00 12.94 -6.82
CA LEU A 82 3.82 11.61 -6.22
C LEU A 82 4.17 11.64 -4.73
N LEU A 83 5.22 12.36 -4.36
CA LEU A 83 5.66 12.49 -2.97
C LEU A 83 4.58 13.12 -2.09
N GLU A 84 3.89 14.13 -2.61
CA GLU A 84 2.83 14.83 -1.89
C GLU A 84 1.66 13.89 -1.60
N LYS A 85 1.25 13.07 -2.57
CA LYS A 85 0.21 12.06 -2.38
C LYS A 85 0.62 10.99 -1.38
N ILE A 86 1.88 10.56 -1.41
CA ILE A 86 2.42 9.58 -0.46
C ILE A 86 2.42 10.19 0.95
N ALA A 87 2.92 11.41 1.11
CA ALA A 87 2.93 12.11 2.38
C ALA A 87 1.50 12.31 2.92
N HIS A 88 0.58 12.77 2.08
CA HIS A 88 -0.84 12.89 2.43
C HIS A 88 -1.42 11.55 2.88
N PHE A 89 -1.15 10.45 2.16
CA PHE A 89 -1.64 9.12 2.54
C PHE A 89 -1.06 8.64 3.88
N ILE A 90 0.24 8.87 4.12
CA ILE A 90 0.92 8.49 5.36
C ILE A 90 0.40 9.28 6.56
N PHE A 91 0.20 10.59 6.42
CA PHE A 91 -0.19 11.45 7.55
C PHE A 91 -1.71 11.59 7.73
N THR A 92 -2.53 10.90 6.92
CA THR A 92 -3.99 10.88 7.07
C THR A 92 -4.47 9.50 7.53
N PRO A 93 -4.41 9.21 8.85
CA PRO A 93 -4.60 7.86 9.34
C PRO A 93 -6.01 7.27 9.11
N SER A 94 -7.04 8.10 8.98
CA SER A 94 -8.43 7.67 8.76
C SER A 94 -8.67 7.05 7.39
N LEU A 95 -7.90 7.44 6.36
CA LEU A 95 -8.04 6.90 5.00
C LEU A 95 -7.65 5.42 4.94
N SER A 96 -6.56 5.05 5.61
CA SER A 96 -6.16 3.64 5.65
C SER A 96 -7.09 2.85 6.56
N TYR A 97 -7.56 3.42 7.68
CA TYR A 97 -8.51 2.72 8.57
C TYR A 97 -9.87 2.50 7.93
N GLN A 98 -10.38 3.42 7.11
CA GLN A 98 -11.61 3.21 6.34
C GLN A 98 -11.44 2.11 5.28
N THR A 99 -10.24 2.02 4.70
CA THR A 99 -9.89 0.97 3.74
C THR A 99 -9.76 -0.38 4.44
N ASP A 100 -9.05 -0.44 5.56
CA ASP A 100 -8.90 -1.63 6.40
C ASP A 100 -10.23 -2.07 6.97
N LYS A 101 -11.10 -1.18 7.47
CA LYS A 101 -12.45 -1.57 7.93
C LYS A 101 -13.29 -2.23 6.83
N ARG A 102 -13.24 -1.72 5.60
CA ARG A 102 -13.94 -2.33 4.46
C ARG A 102 -13.40 -3.71 4.10
N LEU A 103 -12.10 -3.93 4.30
CA LEU A 103 -11.45 -5.23 4.09
C LEU A 103 -11.65 -6.18 5.29
N ILE A 104 -11.63 -5.67 6.51
CA ILE A 104 -11.78 -6.40 7.78
C ILE A 104 -13.25 -6.79 8.03
N GLU A 105 -14.25 -6.05 7.55
CA GLU A 105 -15.65 -6.52 7.54
C GLU A 105 -15.81 -7.84 6.76
N SER A 106 -14.89 -8.13 5.83
CA SER A 106 -14.82 -9.43 5.14
C SER A 106 -13.95 -10.50 5.84
N TYR A 107 -13.14 -10.11 6.82
CA TYR A 107 -12.20 -10.96 7.60
C TYR A 107 -12.43 -10.77 9.12
N ALA A 108 -13.69 -10.68 9.53
CA ALA A 108 -14.08 -10.46 10.91
C ALA A 108 -13.58 -11.61 11.80
N ASN A 109 -12.46 -11.37 12.50
CA ASN A 109 -12.10 -11.88 13.84
C ASN A 109 -10.59 -11.79 14.10
N LYS A 110 -9.89 -10.70 13.75
CA LYS A 110 -8.52 -10.50 14.26
C LYS A 110 -7.96 -9.09 14.10
N SER A 111 -8.28 -8.17 15.00
CA SER A 111 -7.32 -7.12 15.36
C SER A 111 -7.80 -6.40 16.61
N THR A 112 -7.11 -6.70 17.71
CA THR A 112 -7.05 -5.80 18.86
C THR A 112 -6.39 -4.51 18.36
N SER A 113 -7.15 -3.42 18.24
CA SER A 113 -6.56 -2.12 17.95
C SER A 113 -5.59 -1.77 19.07
N SER A 114 -4.39 -1.38 18.69
CA SER A 114 -3.36 -0.91 19.61
C SER A 114 -3.76 0.49 20.09
N GLU A 115 -3.60 0.78 21.39
CA GLU A 115 -3.81 2.12 22.00
C GLU A 115 -3.14 3.24 21.19
N PHE A 116 -2.01 2.93 20.54
CA PHE A 116 -1.29 3.84 19.66
C PHE A 116 -2.09 4.27 18.42
N GLU A 117 -2.84 3.37 17.79
CA GLU A 117 -3.64 3.68 16.60
C GLU A 117 -4.83 4.58 16.91
N ASP A 118 -5.44 4.39 18.08
CA ASP A 118 -6.53 5.24 18.58
C ASP A 118 -6.03 6.67 18.82
N ASN A 119 -4.81 6.83 19.34
CA ASN A 119 -4.18 8.13 19.52
C ASN A 119 -3.88 8.84 18.19
N LEU A 120 -3.47 8.09 17.15
CA LEU A 120 -3.24 8.65 15.81
C LEU A 120 -4.55 9.12 15.17
N LEU A 121 -5.64 8.34 15.30
CA LEU A 121 -6.97 8.72 14.82
C LEU A 121 -7.50 9.96 15.56
N TYR A 122 -7.28 10.03 16.87
CA TYR A 122 -7.65 11.19 17.67
C TYR A 122 -6.89 12.46 17.25
N ALA A 123 -5.58 12.37 17.02
CA ALA A 123 -4.77 13.51 16.57
C ALA A 123 -5.26 14.08 15.22
N GLU A 124 -5.63 13.21 14.29
CA GLU A 124 -6.20 13.64 13.01
C GLU A 124 -7.57 14.31 13.17
N GLU A 125 -8.47 13.73 13.98
CA GLU A 125 -9.80 14.33 14.22
C GLU A 125 -9.70 15.72 14.86
N MET A 126 -8.73 15.90 15.76
CA MET A 126 -8.46 17.20 16.37
C MET A 126 -7.96 18.23 15.35
N GLY A 127 -7.14 17.81 14.38
CA GLY A 127 -6.63 18.70 13.34
C GLY A 127 -7.65 19.07 12.26
N LYS A 128 -8.71 18.28 12.07
CA LYS A 128 -9.79 18.56 11.09
C LYS A 128 -10.72 19.73 11.45
N ARG A 129 -10.64 20.26 12.68
CA ARG A 129 -11.54 21.31 13.19
C ARG A 129 -11.11 22.73 12.83
#